data_AF-X1F8F2-F1
#
_entry.id   AF-X1F8F2-F1
#
_cell.length_a   1.000
_cell.length_b   1.000
_cell.length_c   1.000
_cell.angle_alpha   90.00
_cell.angle_beta   90.00
_cell.angle_gamma   90.00
#
_symmetry.space_group_name_H-M   'P 1'
#
loop_
_entity.id
_entity.type
_entity.pdbx_description
1 polymer ?
#
loop_
_entity_poly.entity_id
_entity_poly.type
_entity_poly.pdbx_seq_one_letter_code
_entity_poly.pdbx_strand_id
1 'polypeptide(L)'
;MVGCETADFLAEQGKKVTVVEMLPAIAQDMEFVRRGMLLDRFAEYPVEVKTNAEIREIVADGVITGDGEKITADTVVLALGVIANRELELSLSRKSWALYCVGDCDTPGNIMTGKG
;
A
#
# COMPACT_ATOMS: atom_id res chain seq x y z
N MET A 1 -5.20 1.82 -2.00
CA MET A 1 -5.28 3.17 -1.38
C MET A 1 -3.94 3.68 -0.86
N VAL A 2 -3.39 3.10 0.21
CA VAL A 2 -2.20 3.63 0.94
C VAL A 2 -0.97 3.88 0.06
N GLY A 3 -0.69 2.97 -0.88
CA GLY A 3 0.44 3.14 -1.81
C GLY A 3 0.34 4.39 -2.68
N CYS A 4 -0.86 4.75 -3.12
CA CYS A 4 -1.07 5.94 -3.96
C CYS A 4 -1.00 7.24 -3.14
N GLU A 5 -1.49 7.26 -1.90
CA GLU A 5 -1.34 8.41 -0.99
C GLU A 5 0.13 8.64 -0.65
N THR A 6 0.90 7.56 -0.47
CA THR A 6 2.35 7.63 -0.26
C THR A 6 3.06 8.17 -1.49
N ALA A 7 2.64 7.74 -2.69
CA ALA A 7 3.18 8.24 -3.95
C ALA A 7 2.89 9.74 -4.16
N ASP A 8 1.66 10.17 -3.87
CA ASP A 8 1.25 11.59 -3.89
C ASP A 8 2.12 12.44 -2.98
N PHE A 9 2.26 12.02 -1.71
CA PHE A 9 3.11 12.70 -0.74
C PHE A 9 4.57 12.82 -1.22
N LEU A 10 5.15 11.74 -1.72
CA LEU A 10 6.55 11.75 -2.20
C LEU A 10 6.73 12.63 -3.45
N ALA A 11 5.75 12.62 -4.36
CA ALA A 11 5.77 13.44 -5.57
C ALA A 11 5.64 14.94 -5.24
N GLU A 12 4.80 15.30 -4.28
CA GLU A 12 4.68 16.67 -3.73
C GLU A 12 6.01 17.17 -3.12
N GLN A 13 6.82 16.26 -2.56
CA GLN A 13 8.19 16.56 -2.08
C GLN A 13 9.25 16.62 -3.21
N GLY A 14 8.84 16.59 -4.48
CA GLY A 14 9.71 16.69 -5.64
C GLY A 14 10.48 15.41 -5.99
N LYS A 15 10.04 14.24 -5.50
CA LYS A 15 10.63 12.95 -5.88
C LYS A 15 10.06 12.48 -7.22
N LYS A 16 10.89 11.79 -8.01
CA LYS A 16 10.40 11.02 -9.17
C LYS A 16 9.80 9.71 -8.66
N VAL A 17 8.50 9.53 -8.87
CA VAL A 17 7.76 8.37 -8.33
C VAL A 17 7.14 7.58 -9.47
N THR A 18 7.26 6.26 -9.41
CA THR A 18 6.55 5.31 -10.25
C THR A 18 5.72 4.40 -9.37
N VAL A 19 4.40 4.35 -9.59
CA VAL A 19 3.49 3.39 -8.98
C VAL A 19 3.37 2.19 -9.90
N VAL A 20 3.65 1.00 -9.36
CA VAL A 20 3.48 -0.28 -10.07
C VAL A 20 2.33 -1.04 -9.43
N GLU A 21 1.36 -1.43 -10.25
CA GLU A 21 0.13 -2.09 -9.83
C GLU A 21 -0.13 -3.31 -10.71
N MET A 22 -0.39 -4.46 -10.08
CA MET A 22 -0.66 -5.70 -10.81
C MET A 22 -2.07 -5.71 -11.42
N LEU A 23 -2.99 -4.94 -10.85
CA LEU A 23 -4.36 -4.81 -11.35
C LEU A 23 -4.47 -3.80 -12.51
N PRO A 24 -5.59 -3.78 -13.26
CA PRO A 24 -5.78 -2.87 -14.39
C PRO A 24 -5.87 -1.38 -14.01
N ALA A 25 -6.12 -1.06 -12.74
CA ALA A 25 -6.26 0.30 -12.27
C ALA A 25 -5.77 0.45 -10.82
N ILE A 26 -5.27 1.63 -10.49
CA ILE A 26 -4.87 2.00 -9.13
C ILE A 26 -6.05 2.53 -8.29
N ALA A 27 -5.87 2.46 -6.97
CA ALA A 27 -6.76 3.04 -5.96
C ALA A 27 -8.23 2.65 -6.12
N GLN A 28 -8.53 1.42 -6.55
CA GLN A 28 -9.89 0.94 -6.79
C GLN A 28 -10.72 0.79 -5.50
N ASP A 29 -10.05 0.75 -4.36
CA ASP A 29 -10.61 0.69 -3.01
C ASP A 29 -10.98 2.07 -2.44
N MET A 30 -10.61 3.16 -3.12
CA MET A 30 -10.99 4.53 -2.73
C MET A 30 -12.40 4.88 -3.18
N GLU A 31 -13.07 5.73 -2.39
CA GLU A 31 -14.31 6.39 -2.78
C GLU A 31 -14.08 7.22 -4.07
N PHE A 32 -15.09 7.26 -4.96
CA PHE A 32 -14.98 7.79 -6.31
C PHE A 32 -14.48 9.24 -6.37
N VAL A 33 -15.03 10.14 -5.53
CA VAL A 33 -14.62 11.56 -5.51
C VAL A 33 -13.18 11.69 -5.05
N ARG A 34 -12.80 10.98 -3.97
CA ARG A 34 -11.40 10.97 -3.49
C ARG A 34 -10.43 10.44 -4.53
N ARG A 35 -10.82 9.37 -5.24
CA ARG A 35 -10.00 8.79 -6.30
C ARG A 35 -9.79 9.79 -7.45
N GLY A 36 -10.82 10.53 -7.84
CA GLY A 36 -10.71 11.60 -8.84
C GLY A 36 -9.68 12.65 -8.44
N MET A 37 -9.79 13.18 -7.22
CA MET A 37 -8.85 14.19 -6.68
C MET A 37 -7.40 13.69 -6.64
N LEU A 38 -7.18 12.43 -6.27
CA LEU A 38 -5.85 11.82 -6.27
C LEU A 38 -5.26 11.76 -7.68
N LEU A 39 -6.06 11.37 -8.68
CA LEU A 39 -5.61 11.29 -10.08
C LEU A 39 -5.31 12.67 -10.66
N ASP A 40 -6.09 13.69 -10.29
CA ASP A 40 -5.81 15.08 -10.67
C ASP A 40 -4.48 15.55 -10.07
N ARG A 41 -4.20 15.21 -8.80
CA ARG A 41 -2.90 15.50 -8.16
C ARG A 41 -1.72 14.79 -8.84
N PHE A 42 -1.90 13.55 -9.30
CA PHE A 42 -0.87 12.85 -10.09
C PHE A 42 -0.60 13.52 -11.45
N ALA A 43 -1.55 14.28 -12.00
CA ALA A 43 -1.31 15.09 -13.19
C ALA A 43 -0.56 16.39 -12.89
N GLU A 44 -0.74 16.96 -11.68
CA GLU A 44 -0.01 18.14 -11.21
C GLU A 44 1.43 17.81 -10.80
N TYR A 45 1.63 16.73 -10.05
CA TYR A 45 2.93 16.17 -9.68
C TYR A 45 3.12 14.85 -10.44
N PRO A 46 3.84 14.82 -11.58
CA PRO A 46 3.79 13.70 -12.51
C PRO A 46 4.33 12.41 -11.87
N VAL A 47 3.41 11.61 -11.36
CA VAL A 47 3.61 10.23 -10.91
C VAL A 47 3.42 9.32 -12.12
N GLU A 48 4.42 8.52 -12.45
CA GLU A 48 4.28 7.50 -13.48
C GLU A 48 3.48 6.32 -12.92
N VAL A 49 2.54 5.78 -13.70
CA VAL A 49 1.70 4.65 -13.27
C VAL A 49 1.82 3.53 -14.28
N LYS A 50 2.23 2.35 -13.80
CA LYS A 50 2.27 1.09 -14.55
C LYS A 50 1.26 0.13 -13.95
N THR A 51 0.15 -0.09 -14.66
CA THR A 51 -0.88 -1.07 -14.29
C THR A 51 -0.68 -2.39 -15.04
N ASN A 52 -1.38 -3.45 -14.64
CA ASN A 52 -1.19 -4.81 -15.17
C ASN A 52 0.28 -5.28 -15.08
N ALA A 53 1.02 -4.77 -14.10
CA ALA A 53 2.45 -4.99 -13.93
C ALA A 53 2.68 -5.68 -12.57
N GLU A 54 2.90 -6.99 -12.61
CA GLU A 54 3.30 -7.75 -11.43
C GLU A 54 4.81 -7.60 -11.20
N ILE A 55 5.24 -7.27 -9.97
CA ILE A 55 6.65 -7.33 -9.59
C ILE A 55 7.01 -8.75 -9.15
N ARG A 56 8.07 -9.33 -9.74
CA ARG A 56 8.58 -10.66 -9.38
C ARG A 56 9.83 -10.64 -8.52
N GLU A 57 10.66 -9.60 -8.65
CA GLU A 57 11.92 -9.52 -7.93
C GLU A 57 12.22 -8.08 -7.52
N ILE A 58 12.76 -7.93 -6.31
CA ILE A 58 13.37 -6.67 -5.85
C ILE A 58 14.89 -6.88 -5.94
N VAL A 59 15.54 -5.99 -6.68
CA VAL A 59 16.99 -6.01 -6.90
C VAL A 59 17.63 -4.78 -6.25
N ALA A 60 18.96 -4.76 -6.19
CA ALA A 60 19.71 -3.72 -5.46
C ALA A 60 19.40 -2.28 -5.92
N ASP A 61 19.04 -2.09 -7.19
CA ASP A 61 18.80 -0.80 -7.82
C ASP A 61 17.40 -0.69 -8.46
N GLY A 62 16.43 -1.46 -7.98
CA GLY A 62 15.04 -1.37 -8.45
C GLY A 62 14.25 -2.67 -8.34
N VAL A 63 13.38 -2.91 -9.33
CA VAL A 63 12.50 -4.08 -9.38
C VAL A 63 12.43 -4.68 -10.78
N ILE A 64 12.14 -5.98 -10.86
CA ILE A 64 11.89 -6.72 -12.11
C ILE A 64 10.42 -7.13 -12.16
N THR A 65 9.74 -6.79 -13.25
CA THR A 65 8.34 -7.15 -13.51
C THR A 65 8.21 -8.59 -14.04
N GLY A 66 6.98 -9.11 -14.08
CA GLY A 66 6.67 -10.47 -14.54
C GLY A 66 6.99 -10.74 -16.01
N ASP A 67 7.04 -9.70 -16.84
CA ASP A 67 7.45 -9.75 -18.24
C ASP A 67 8.96 -9.48 -18.45
N GLY A 68 9.71 -9.25 -17.36
CA GLY A 68 11.17 -9.07 -17.38
C GLY A 68 11.64 -7.64 -17.58
N GLU A 69 10.74 -6.64 -17.59
CA GLU A 69 11.12 -5.23 -17.56
C GLU A 69 11.81 -4.89 -16.22
N LYS A 70 12.91 -4.16 -16.29
CA LYS A 70 13.56 -3.59 -15.11
C LYS A 70 13.11 -2.14 -14.92
N ILE A 71 12.58 -1.84 -13.74
CA ILE A 71 12.26 -0.49 -13.30
C ILE A 71 13.32 -0.07 -12.28
N THR A 72 14.19 0.87 -12.66
CA THR A 72 15.25 1.39 -11.78
C THR A 72 14.66 2.31 -10.72
N ALA A 73 15.08 2.12 -9.46
CA ALA A 73 14.69 2.99 -8.36
C ALA A 73 15.76 2.99 -7.25
N ASP A 74 15.94 4.15 -6.61
CA ASP A 74 16.80 4.28 -5.42
C ASP A 74 16.13 3.70 -4.16
N THR A 75 14.80 3.58 -4.16
CA THR A 75 14.01 3.11 -3.02
C THR A 75 12.75 2.43 -3.51
N VAL A 76 12.43 1.28 -2.90
CA VAL A 76 11.20 0.51 -3.17
C VAL A 76 10.31 0.55 -1.94
N VAL A 77 9.10 1.09 -2.08
CA VAL A 77 8.09 1.13 -1.02
C VAL A 77 7.08 0.01 -1.26
N LEU A 78 6.96 -0.93 -0.33
CA LEU A 78 6.02 -2.03 -0.41
C LEU A 78 4.71 -1.66 0.28
N ALA A 79 3.65 -1.47 -0.51
CA ALA A 79 2.30 -1.17 -0.05
C ALA A 79 1.32 -2.29 -0.43
N LEU A 80 1.67 -3.53 -0.11
CA LEU A 80 1.02 -4.77 -0.59
C LEU A 80 -0.11 -5.29 0.32
N GLY A 81 -0.61 -4.44 1.22
CA GLY A 81 -1.58 -4.82 2.25
C GLY A 81 -0.96 -4.96 3.63
N VAL A 82 -1.78 -5.38 4.60
CA VAL A 82 -1.42 -5.45 6.02
C VAL A 82 -1.88 -6.79 6.62
N ILE A 83 -1.20 -7.23 7.67
CA ILE A 83 -1.54 -8.44 8.43
C ILE A 83 -1.74 -8.04 9.89
N ALA A 84 -2.71 -8.67 10.56
CA ALA A 84 -3.02 -8.43 11.96
C ALA A 84 -1.79 -8.64 12.86
N ASN A 85 -1.50 -7.67 13.74
CA ASN A 85 -0.49 -7.83 14.78
C ASN A 85 -1.13 -8.34 16.07
N ARG A 86 -0.87 -9.62 16.40
CA ARG A 86 -1.38 -10.32 17.59
C ARG A 86 -0.30 -10.60 18.65
N GLU A 87 0.89 -10.00 18.52
CA GLU A 87 2.04 -10.33 19.38
C GLU A 87 1.72 -10.16 20.88
N LEU A 88 1.04 -9.06 21.23
CA LEU A 88 0.67 -8.78 22.61
C LEU A 88 -0.33 -9.80 23.17
N GLU A 89 -1.37 -10.14 22.42
CA GLU A 89 -2.37 -11.16 22.81
C GLU A 89 -1.68 -12.50 23.09
N LEU A 90 -0.83 -12.95 22.15
CA LEU A 90 -0.09 -14.20 22.28
C LEU A 90 0.81 -14.18 23.53
N SER A 91 1.45 -13.05 23.83
CA SER A 91 2.32 -12.91 25.03
C SER A 91 1.54 -12.97 26.35
N LEU A 92 0.26 -12.55 26.36
CA LEU A 92 -0.58 -12.48 27.55
C LEU A 92 -1.47 -13.71 27.76
N SER A 93 -1.61 -14.57 26.73
CA SER A 93 -2.45 -15.78 26.70
C SER A 93 -2.23 -16.77 27.85
N ARG A 94 -1.08 -16.71 28.54
CA ARG A 94 -0.75 -17.57 29.69
C ARG A 94 -1.35 -17.10 31.02
N LYS A 95 -2.02 -15.96 31.05
CA LYS A 95 -2.63 -15.39 32.26
C LYS A 95 -4.12 -15.75 32.33
N SER A 96 -4.66 -15.81 33.54
CA SER A 96 -6.07 -16.18 33.80
C SER A 96 -7.08 -15.06 33.48
N TRP A 97 -6.73 -14.15 32.57
CA TRP A 97 -7.58 -13.01 32.20
C TRP A 97 -8.31 -13.31 30.88
N ALA A 98 -9.55 -12.83 30.77
CA ALA A 98 -10.22 -12.79 29.49
C ALA A 98 -9.56 -11.71 28.63
N LEU A 99 -9.05 -12.11 27.45
CA LEU A 99 -8.43 -11.23 26.47
C LEU A 99 -9.35 -11.15 25.25
N TYR A 100 -9.52 -9.93 24.74
CA TYR A 100 -10.31 -9.65 23.55
C TYR A 100 -9.48 -8.78 22.62
N CYS A 101 -9.34 -9.19 21.37
CA CYS A 101 -8.75 -8.37 20.32
C CYS A 101 -9.85 -7.58 19.62
N VAL A 102 -9.56 -6.32 19.32
CA VAL A 102 -10.52 -5.37 18.74
C VAL A 102 -9.83 -4.51 17.67
N GLY A 103 -10.53 -4.22 16.57
CA GLY A 103 -10.00 -3.42 15.47
C GLY A 103 -9.03 -4.19 14.57
N ASP A 104 -8.00 -3.53 14.02
CA ASP A 104 -7.11 -4.14 13.02
C ASP A 104 -6.21 -5.23 13.58
N CYS A 105 -5.95 -5.22 14.89
CA CYS A 105 -5.31 -6.34 15.53
C CYS A 105 -6.20 -7.58 15.46
N ASP A 106 -7.53 -7.43 15.39
CA ASP A 106 -8.45 -8.53 15.18
C ASP A 106 -8.61 -8.88 13.69
N THR A 107 -9.22 -7.95 12.96
CA THR A 107 -9.55 -8.06 11.53
C THR A 107 -9.09 -6.77 10.84
N PRO A 108 -7.92 -6.76 10.17
CA PRO A 108 -7.42 -5.58 9.47
C PRO A 108 -8.43 -5.08 8.45
N GLY A 109 -8.70 -3.79 8.47
CA GLY A 109 -9.67 -3.18 7.57
C GLY A 109 -9.41 -1.70 7.36
N ASN A 110 -10.36 -1.05 6.69
CA ASN A 110 -10.38 0.41 6.69
C ASN A 110 -11.05 0.93 7.97
N ILE A 111 -10.91 2.24 8.21
CA ILE A 111 -11.45 2.90 9.41
C ILE A 111 -12.98 2.75 9.57
N MET A 112 -13.70 2.47 8.48
CA MET A 112 -15.15 2.26 8.49
C MET A 112 -15.52 0.82 8.85
N THR A 113 -14.64 -0.15 8.58
CA THR A 113 -14.88 -1.59 8.78
C THR A 113 -14.29 -2.14 10.07
N GLY A 114 -13.49 -1.36 10.80
CA GLY A 114 -12.93 -1.77 12.08
C GLY A 114 -14.05 -2.23 13.04
N LYS A 115 -14.11 -3.53 13.34
CA LYS A 115 -15.13 -4.07 14.24
C LYS A 115 -14.62 -4.02 15.68
N GLY A 116 -15.49 -3.44 16.52
CA GLY A 116 -15.45 -3.36 17.98
C GLY A 116 -15.87 -4.66 18.64
#